data_AF-A0A3B1ID94-F1
#
_entry.id   AF-A0A3B1ID94-F1
#
_cell.length_a   1.000
_cell.length_b   1.000
_cell.length_c   1.000
_cell.angle_alpha   90.00
_cell.angle_beta   90.00
_cell.angle_gamma   90.00
#
_symmetry.space_group_name_H-M   'P 1'
#
loop_
_entity.id
_entity.type
_entity.pdbx_description
1 polymer ?
#
loop_
_entity_poly.entity_id
_entity_poly.type
_entity_poly.pdbx_seq_one_letter_code
_entity_poly.pdbx_strand_id
1 'polypeptide(L)'
;MEQALMAVCKDIRLGKILIQTNHDTGEPELHYLRLPKDISEDYVILMDSTVSTGAAALMAVRVLLDHDVQEDKIFLLSLLMAEMGVHSVAYAFPKVRIITTAVDKKVNDEFHIIPGIGNFGDRYFGTDTPSDWYESDEGMDY
;
A
#
# COMPACT_ATOMS: atom_id res chain seq x y z
N MET A 1 1.65 -9.55 6.04
CA MET A 1 2.12 -10.21 4.81
C MET A 1 3.58 -10.69 4.92
N GLU A 2 4.50 -9.87 5.44
CA GLU A 2 5.93 -10.23 5.65
C GLU A 2 6.13 -11.61 6.31
N GLN A 3 5.44 -11.88 7.42
CA GLN A 3 5.55 -13.16 8.16
C GLN A 3 5.16 -14.38 7.32
N ALA A 4 4.09 -14.27 6.52
CA ALA A 4 3.64 -15.35 5.65
C ALA A 4 4.65 -15.63 4.53
N LEU A 5 5.27 -14.58 3.99
CA LEU A 5 6.30 -14.70 2.97
C LEU A 5 7.56 -15.38 3.54
N MET A 6 8.02 -14.97 4.72
CA MET A 6 9.18 -15.58 5.39
C MET A 6 8.94 -17.05 5.80
N ALA A 7 7.70 -17.43 6.08
CA ALA A 7 7.36 -18.82 6.39
C ALA A 7 7.60 -19.76 5.19
N VAL A 8 7.48 -19.26 3.96
CA VAL A 8 7.70 -20.02 2.72
C VAL A 8 9.12 -19.81 2.18
N CYS A 9 9.59 -18.56 2.16
CA CYS A 9 10.89 -18.15 1.63
C CYS A 9 11.81 -17.72 2.79
N LYS A 10 12.55 -18.68 3.38
CA LYS A 10 13.32 -18.44 4.61
C LYS A 10 14.47 -17.45 4.48
N ASP A 11 15.10 -17.39 3.32
CA ASP A 11 16.28 -16.54 3.06
C ASP A 11 15.92 -15.24 2.32
N ILE A 12 14.65 -14.85 2.34
CA ILE A 12 14.22 -13.63 1.65
C ILE A 12 14.79 -12.37 2.33
N ARG A 13 15.25 -11.43 1.50
CA ARG A 13 15.69 -10.12 1.96
C ARG A 13 14.51 -9.18 2.09
N LEU A 14 14.48 -8.42 3.19
CA LEU A 14 13.39 -7.50 3.48
C LEU A 14 13.82 -6.05 3.21
N GLY A 15 13.03 -5.37 2.38
CA GLY A 15 13.02 -3.92 2.28
C GLY A 15 11.78 -3.34 2.94
N LYS A 16 11.86 -2.09 3.40
CA LYS A 16 10.74 -1.34 3.95
C LYS A 16 10.65 0.04 3.30
N ILE A 17 9.44 0.38 2.89
CA ILE A 17 9.07 1.69 2.34
C ILE A 17 7.90 2.18 3.18
N LEU A 18 8.00 3.37 3.75
CA LEU A 18 6.88 4.04 4.43
C LEU A 18 6.47 5.23 3.58
N ILE A 19 5.27 5.14 3.03
CA ILE A 19 4.63 6.22 2.29
C ILE A 19 3.39 6.63 3.06
N GLN A 20 3.21 7.92 3.26
CA GLN A 20 2.03 8.48 3.90
C GLN A 20 1.53 9.65 3.05
N THR A 21 0.22 9.77 2.92
CA THR A 21 -0.38 10.91 2.23
C THR A 21 -0.36 12.12 3.15
N ASN A 22 0.21 13.22 2.67
CA ASN A 22 0.16 14.49 3.37
C ASN A 22 -1.29 15.01 3.38
N HIS A 23 -1.81 15.33 4.56
CA HIS A 23 -3.20 15.75 4.72
C HIS A 23 -3.48 17.16 4.16
N ASP A 24 -2.47 18.02 4.09
CA ASP A 24 -2.63 19.39 3.58
C ASP A 24 -2.61 19.43 2.04
N THR A 25 -1.77 18.59 1.42
CA THR A 25 -1.58 18.58 -0.04
C THR A 25 -2.32 17.45 -0.75
N GLY A 26 -2.67 16.37 -0.05
CA GLY A 26 -3.21 15.14 -0.62
C GLY A 26 -2.18 14.31 -1.40
N GLU A 27 -0.90 14.70 -1.40
CA GLU A 27 0.16 14.02 -2.14
C GLU A 27 0.84 12.92 -1.30
N PRO A 28 1.24 11.78 -1.90
CA PRO A 28 2.00 10.76 -1.21
C PRO A 28 3.45 11.22 -0.97
N GLU A 29 3.93 11.09 0.26
CA GLU A 29 5.29 11.42 0.68
C GLU A 29 6.05 10.20 1.19
N LEU A 30 7.34 10.10 0.84
CA LEU A 30 8.22 9.03 1.29
C LEU A 30 8.87 9.43 2.63
N HIS A 31 8.45 8.80 3.71
CA HIS A 31 8.95 9.10 5.07
C HIS A 31 10.10 8.19 5.51
N TYR A 32 10.14 6.96 5.02
CA TYR A 32 11.19 6.01 5.38
C TYR A 32 11.50 5.07 4.23
N LEU A 33 12.78 4.83 4.01
CA LEU A 33 13.27 3.91 3.00
C LEU A 33 14.44 3.09 3.54
N ARG A 34 14.32 1.76 3.46
CA ARG A 34 15.43 0.84 3.69
C ARG A 34 15.32 -0.34 2.74
N LEU A 35 16.19 -0.38 1.74
CA LEU A 35 16.25 -1.45 0.74
C LEU A 35 17.53 -2.28 0.90
N PRO A 36 17.55 -3.54 0.47
CA PRO A 36 18.79 -4.29 0.24
C PRO A 36 19.73 -3.54 -0.72
N LYS A 37 21.05 -3.63 -0.49
CA LYS A 37 22.05 -2.84 -1.23
C LYS A 37 22.12 -3.18 -2.72
N ASP A 38 21.76 -4.39 -3.08
CA ASP A 38 21.87 -5.00 -4.41
C ASP A 38 20.49 -5.36 -4.98
N ILE A 39 19.46 -4.58 -4.62
CA ILE A 39 18.07 -4.80 -5.04
C ILE A 39 17.88 -4.72 -6.56
N SER A 40 18.74 -4.02 -7.30
CA SER A 40 18.67 -3.87 -8.76
C SER A 40 18.74 -5.21 -9.52
N GLU A 41 19.42 -6.20 -8.96
CA GLU A 41 19.59 -7.52 -9.57
C GLU A 41 18.41 -8.46 -9.26
N ASP A 42 17.63 -8.16 -8.22
CA ASP A 42 16.59 -9.02 -7.67
C ASP A 42 15.24 -8.92 -8.38
N TYR A 43 14.42 -9.95 -8.16
CA TYR A 43 12.96 -9.83 -8.28
C TYR A 43 12.38 -9.26 -6.99
N VAL A 44 11.49 -8.26 -7.12
CA VAL A 44 10.90 -7.56 -5.98
C VAL A 44 9.43 -7.93 -5.83
N ILE A 45 9.06 -8.46 -4.66
CA ILE A 45 7.66 -8.63 -4.26
C ILE A 45 7.27 -7.41 -3.43
N LEU A 46 6.68 -6.42 -4.10
CA LEU A 46 6.15 -5.23 -3.45
C LEU A 46 4.78 -5.58 -2.84
N MET A 47 4.68 -5.58 -1.52
CA MET A 47 3.46 -6.00 -0.81
C MET A 47 2.71 -4.79 -0.25
N ASP A 48 1.42 -4.71 -0.54
CA ASP A 48 0.48 -3.76 0.06
C ASP A 48 -0.86 -4.45 0.33
N SER A 49 -1.37 -4.39 1.56
CA SER A 49 -2.63 -5.07 1.91
C SER A 49 -3.81 -4.60 1.06
N THR A 50 -3.89 -3.30 0.79
CA THR A 50 -5.04 -2.69 0.10
C THR A 50 -4.61 -1.58 -0.83
N VAL A 51 -4.95 -1.69 -2.13
CA VAL A 51 -4.65 -0.64 -3.11
C VAL A 51 -5.94 0.02 -3.58
N SER A 52 -6.22 1.21 -3.06
CA SER A 52 -7.43 1.97 -3.40
C SER A 52 -7.25 2.81 -4.68
N THR A 53 -6.69 4.01 -4.58
CA THR A 53 -6.43 4.87 -5.75
C THR A 53 -5.19 4.45 -6.54
N GLY A 54 -4.28 3.73 -5.88
CA GLY A 54 -2.96 3.36 -6.42
C GLY A 54 -1.84 4.36 -6.10
N ALA A 55 -2.12 5.51 -5.49
CA ALA A 55 -1.13 6.57 -5.29
C ALA A 55 0.14 6.09 -4.54
N ALA A 56 -0.03 5.39 -3.41
CA ALA A 56 1.10 4.85 -2.65
C ALA A 56 1.86 3.76 -3.43
N ALA A 57 1.14 2.86 -4.12
CA ALA A 57 1.76 1.82 -4.95
C ALA A 57 2.56 2.43 -6.12
N LEU A 58 2.04 3.48 -6.76
CA LEU A 58 2.73 4.19 -7.82
C LEU A 58 4.03 4.81 -7.33
N MET A 59 4.00 5.47 -6.17
CA MET A 59 5.19 6.05 -5.55
C MET A 59 6.20 4.95 -5.16
N ALA A 60 5.74 3.85 -4.58
CA ALA A 60 6.62 2.74 -4.21
C ALA A 60 7.31 2.11 -5.43
N VAL A 61 6.58 1.88 -6.52
CA VAL A 61 7.17 1.41 -7.79
C VAL A 61 8.18 2.43 -8.30
N ARG A 62 7.86 3.73 -8.28
CA ARG A 62 8.79 4.77 -8.71
C ARG A 62 10.09 4.75 -7.91
N VAL A 63 10.00 4.62 -6.58
CA VAL A 63 11.17 4.49 -5.70
C VAL A 63 12.02 3.28 -6.07
N LEU A 64 11.41 2.14 -6.39
CA LEU A 64 12.15 0.94 -6.83
C LEU A 64 12.87 1.17 -8.17
N LEU A 65 12.20 1.80 -9.14
CA LEU A 65 12.81 2.15 -10.43
C LEU A 65 13.97 3.14 -10.26
N ASP A 66 13.84 4.12 -9.37
CA ASP A 66 14.91 5.07 -9.04
C ASP A 66 16.11 4.40 -8.34
N HIS A 67 15.95 3.15 -7.88
CA HIS A 67 17.01 2.27 -7.34
C HIS A 67 17.40 1.16 -8.33
N ASP A 68 17.23 1.40 -9.63
CA ASP A 68 17.64 0.54 -10.74
C ASP A 68 16.97 -0.85 -10.78
N VAL A 69 15.86 -1.05 -10.06
CA VAL A 69 15.04 -2.26 -10.21
C VAL A 69 14.34 -2.21 -11.56
N GLN A 70 14.44 -3.28 -12.34
CA GLN A 70 13.76 -3.36 -13.63
C GLN A 70 12.24 -3.53 -13.44
N GLU A 71 11.45 -2.77 -14.20
CA GLU A 71 9.98 -2.73 -14.06
C GLU A 71 9.32 -4.12 -14.17
N ASP A 72 9.80 -4.98 -15.07
CA ASP A 72 9.29 -6.36 -15.29
C ASP A 72 9.69 -7.37 -14.20
N LYS A 73 10.61 -6.98 -13.32
CA LYS A 73 10.99 -7.73 -12.12
C LYS A 73 10.19 -7.35 -10.88
N ILE A 74 9.28 -6.38 -10.97
CA ILE A 74 8.44 -5.94 -9.86
C ILE A 74 7.10 -6.68 -9.91
N PHE A 75 6.77 -7.37 -8.82
CA PHE A 75 5.48 -7.98 -8.56
C PHE A 75 4.75 -7.19 -7.47
N LEU A 76 3.68 -6.49 -7.84
CA LEU A 76 2.80 -5.84 -6.87
C LEU A 76 1.80 -6.86 -6.34
N LEU A 77 1.95 -7.26 -5.08
CA LEU A 77 1.09 -8.22 -4.40
C LEU A 77 0.14 -7.50 -3.44
N SER A 78 -1.16 -7.72 -3.60
CA SER A 78 -2.19 -7.18 -2.72
C SER A 78 -3.24 -8.19 -2.30
N LEU A 79 -3.90 -7.93 -1.17
CA LEU A 79 -5.08 -8.70 -0.77
C LEU A 79 -6.32 -8.19 -1.52
N LEU A 80 -6.53 -6.87 -1.51
CA LEU A 80 -7.67 -6.24 -2.15
C LEU A 80 -7.25 -5.00 -2.91
N MET A 81 -7.72 -4.88 -4.15
CA MET A 81 -7.55 -3.66 -4.93
C MET A 81 -8.90 -3.10 -5.36
N ALA A 82 -8.99 -1.78 -5.52
CA ALA A 82 -10.08 -1.19 -6.27
C ALA A 82 -9.75 -1.21 -7.77
N GLU A 83 -10.78 -1.27 -8.60
CA GLU A 83 -10.65 -1.22 -10.07
C GLU A 83 -9.83 0.02 -10.52
N MET A 84 -10.07 1.17 -9.90
CA MET A 84 -9.29 2.39 -10.13
C MET A 84 -7.79 2.18 -9.86
N GLY A 85 -7.43 1.60 -8.72
CA GLY A 85 -6.03 1.33 -8.35
C GLY A 85 -5.34 0.37 -9.30
N VAL A 86 -6.05 -0.67 -9.78
CA VAL A 86 -5.52 -1.59 -10.79
C VAL A 86 -5.21 -0.84 -12.09
N HIS A 87 -6.16 -0.04 -12.60
CA HIS A 87 -5.98 0.73 -13.83
C HIS A 87 -4.85 1.76 -13.70
N SER A 88 -4.79 2.48 -12.57
CA SER A 88 -3.73 3.46 -12.30
C SER A 88 -2.34 2.85 -12.38
N VAL A 89 -2.12 1.72 -11.69
CA VAL A 89 -0.81 1.05 -11.68
C VAL A 89 -0.49 0.44 -13.04
N ALA A 90 -1.43 -0.27 -13.66
CA ALA A 90 -1.22 -0.92 -14.95
C ALA A 90 -0.95 0.10 -16.09
N TYR A 91 -1.58 1.27 -16.04
CA TYR A 91 -1.34 2.34 -17.00
C TYR A 91 0.04 2.99 -16.82
N ALA A 92 0.42 3.27 -15.58
CA ALA A 92 1.70 3.93 -15.30
C ALA A 92 2.91 2.99 -15.48
N PHE A 93 2.75 1.72 -15.14
CA PHE A 93 3.82 0.73 -15.13
C PHE A 93 3.35 -0.59 -15.79
N PRO A 94 3.23 -0.63 -17.13
CA PRO A 94 2.65 -1.75 -17.85
C PRO A 94 3.44 -3.06 -17.75
N LYS A 95 4.70 -3.03 -17.29
CA LYS A 95 5.50 -4.24 -17.09
C LYS A 95 5.44 -4.79 -15.66
N VAL A 96 4.93 -4.01 -14.70
CA VAL A 96 4.71 -4.50 -13.32
C VAL A 96 3.66 -5.60 -13.35
N ARG A 97 3.94 -6.72 -12.67
CA ARG A 97 2.99 -7.81 -12.52
C ARG A 97 2.13 -7.60 -11.28
N ILE A 98 0.86 -7.27 -11.49
CA ILE A 98 -0.13 -7.11 -10.41
C ILE A 98 -0.72 -8.48 -10.06
N ILE A 99 -0.69 -8.82 -8.78
CA ILE A 99 -1.27 -10.05 -8.22
C ILE A 99 -2.15 -9.62 -7.06
N THR A 100 -3.46 -9.84 -7.17
CA THR A 100 -4.42 -9.53 -6.09
C THR A 100 -5.41 -10.68 -5.89
N THR A 101 -5.92 -10.83 -4.67
CA THR A 101 -6.92 -11.89 -4.38
C THR A 101 -8.33 -11.48 -4.76
N ALA A 102 -8.63 -10.17 -4.70
CA ALA A 102 -9.94 -9.62 -5.04
C ALA A 102 -9.80 -8.21 -5.66
N VAL A 103 -10.81 -7.84 -6.45
CA VAL A 103 -10.96 -6.51 -7.03
C VAL A 103 -12.38 -6.02 -6.78
N ASP A 104 -12.51 -4.89 -6.09
CA ASP A 104 -13.78 -4.21 -5.82
C ASP A 104 -13.96 -3.00 -6.74
N LYS A 105 -15.21 -2.64 -7.04
CA LYS A 105 -15.53 -1.68 -8.09
C LYS A 105 -15.40 -0.22 -7.68
N LYS A 106 -15.61 0.09 -6.41
CA LYS A 106 -15.83 1.46 -5.96
C LYS A 106 -14.81 1.87 -4.91
N VAL A 107 -14.47 3.15 -4.96
CA VAL A 107 -13.78 3.88 -3.93
C VAL A 107 -14.71 5.02 -3.52
N ASN A 108 -14.90 5.26 -2.22
CA ASN A 108 -15.70 6.38 -1.72
C ASN A 108 -14.87 7.68 -1.64
N ASP A 109 -15.48 8.77 -1.21
CA ASP A 109 -14.82 10.08 -1.14
C ASP A 109 -13.69 10.16 -0.09
N GLU A 110 -13.66 9.22 0.85
CA GLU A 110 -12.59 9.05 1.85
C GLU A 110 -11.48 8.10 1.36
N PHE A 111 -11.49 7.72 0.09
CA PHE A 111 -10.55 6.79 -0.52
C PHE A 111 -10.62 5.35 0.02
N HIS A 112 -11.70 4.97 0.70
CA HIS A 112 -11.97 3.60 1.10
C HIS A 112 -12.58 2.77 -0.03
N ILE A 113 -12.09 1.54 -0.20
CA ILE A 113 -12.63 0.57 -1.15
C ILE A 113 -14.00 0.09 -0.65
N ILE A 114 -15.00 -0.03 -1.52
CA ILE A 114 -16.36 -0.47 -1.18
C ILE A 114 -16.81 -1.64 -2.08
N PRO A 115 -17.28 -2.78 -1.54
CA PRO A 115 -17.57 -3.06 -0.12
C PRO A 115 -16.34 -3.10 0.80
N GLY A 116 -15.17 -3.49 0.29
CA GLY A 116 -13.92 -3.32 1.01
C GLY A 116 -13.74 -4.17 2.26
N ILE A 117 -12.71 -3.81 3.03
CA ILE A 117 -12.38 -4.42 4.33
C ILE A 117 -12.11 -3.36 5.43
N GLY A 118 -12.49 -2.10 5.21
CA GLY A 118 -12.11 -0.99 6.08
C GLY A 118 -10.60 -0.75 6.12
N ASN A 119 -10.10 -0.07 7.16
CA ASN A 119 -8.67 0.10 7.36
C ASN A 119 -8.03 -1.23 7.80
N PHE A 120 -7.32 -1.88 6.86
CA PHE A 120 -6.65 -3.15 7.14
C PHE A 120 -5.59 -3.03 8.24
N GLY A 121 -4.82 -1.94 8.26
CA GLY A 121 -3.76 -1.71 9.24
C GLY A 121 -4.33 -1.70 10.65
N ASP A 122 -5.35 -0.88 10.88
CA ASP A 122 -5.98 -0.76 12.20
C ASP A 122 -6.56 -2.09 12.68
N ARG A 123 -7.28 -2.79 11.80
CA ARG A 123 -7.88 -4.08 12.13
C ARG A 123 -6.85 -5.18 12.37
N TYR A 124 -5.72 -5.16 11.65
CA TYR A 124 -4.68 -6.17 11.77
C TYR A 124 -3.80 -5.96 13.01
N PHE A 125 -3.52 -4.70 13.36
CA PHE A 125 -2.68 -4.34 14.50
C PHE A 125 -3.47 -4.04 15.78
N GLY A 126 -4.80 -3.92 15.69
CA GLY A 126 -5.67 -3.59 16.82
C GLY A 126 -5.53 -2.12 17.27
N THR A 127 -5.40 -1.20 16.30
CA THR A 127 -5.26 0.25 16.54
C THR A 127 -6.50 1.04 16.15
N ASP A 128 -7.62 0.34 15.93
CA ASP A 128 -8.92 0.93 15.71
C ASP A 128 -9.36 1.78 16.92
N THR A 129 -9.70 3.04 16.66
CA THR A 129 -10.25 3.92 17.69
C THR A 129 -11.65 3.43 18.06
N PRO A 130 -11.95 3.20 19.36
CA PRO A 130 -13.31 2.89 19.78
C PRO A 130 -14.26 4.02 19.38
N SER A 131 -15.42 3.68 18.83
CA SER A 131 -16.49 4.61 18.44
C SER A 131 -16.92 5.59 19.54
N ASP A 132 -16.63 5.27 20.80
CA ASP A 132 -17.18 5.94 21.98
C ASP A 132 -16.41 7.21 22.39
N TRP A 133 -15.30 7.54 21.74
CA TRP A 133 -14.51 8.74 22.06
C TRP A 133 -14.95 10.00 21.30
N TYR A 134 -15.83 9.87 20.30
CA TYR A 134 -16.34 10.99 19.50
C TYR A 134 -17.66 11.58 20.05
N GLU A 135 -18.34 10.93 20.99
CA GLU A 135 -19.60 11.48 21.56
C GLU A 135 -19.38 12.48 22.72
N SER A 136 -18.14 12.73 23.17
CA SER A 136 -17.88 13.56 24.35
C SER A 136 -17.34 14.97 24.11
N ASP A 137 -17.16 15.42 22.85
CA ASP A 137 -16.54 16.73 22.56
C ASP A 137 -17.49 17.80 21.97
N GLU A 138 -18.79 17.54 21.83
CA GLU A 138 -19.81 18.57 21.48
C GLU A 138 -20.28 19.41 22.70
N GLY A 139 -19.44 19.60 23.73
CA GLY A 139 -19.92 20.15 25.01
C GLY A 139 -19.00 21.11 25.77
N MET A 140 -17.97 21.71 25.14
CA MET A 140 -17.13 22.71 25.81
C MET A 140 -17.03 24.00 24.98
N ASP A 141 -18.02 24.87 25.16
CA ASP A 141 -17.89 26.29 24.87
C ASP A 141 -16.81 26.89 25.80
N TYR A 142 -15.79 27.53 25.20
CA TYR A 142 -14.91 28.51 25.86
C TYR A 142 -15.07 29.88 25.20
#